data_AF-A0A2P2BT36-F1
#
_entry.id   AF-A0A2P2BT36-F1
#
_cell.length_a   1.000
_cell.length_b   1.000
_cell.length_c   1.000
_cell.angle_alpha   90.00
_cell.angle_beta   90.00
_cell.angle_gamma   90.00
#
_symmetry.space_group_name_H-M   'P 1'
#
loop_
_entity.id
_entity.type
_entity.pdbx_description
1 polymer ?
#
loop_
_entity_poly.entity_id
_entity_poly.type
_entity_poly.pdbx_seq_one_letter_code
_entity_poly.pdbx_strand_id
1 'polypeptide(L)'
;MNRAEFLDILRDYLKGSFSEEEIGDILRDYEEYFLDGTIEGKSDIEIIKSLGSPKTIASELIAETKNKEEDNSIRLKINIIKSNFKRQYINLKDRVSEKLTLDIENNDQNKRKIIQLGLSILSLIVFIPRFLIVLFLSVVGIILVSLIGLYVATMPIIMNFISQTHEVMGLYVFMSIAFVGGQILAWQIYIFIISIYKTSVNRYKSWMKTRKLYINASKKKEANNKEENSFKEGEKDDE
;
A
#
# COMPACT_ATOMS: atom_id res chain seq x y z
N MET A 1 40.77 -26.02 11.03
CA MET A 1 40.64 -24.75 10.28
C MET A 1 41.35 -23.68 11.07
N ASN A 2 42.28 -22.95 10.44
CA ASN A 2 42.93 -21.78 11.04
C ASN A 2 42.30 -20.48 10.51
N ARG A 3 42.69 -19.32 11.03
CA ARG A 3 42.19 -18.00 10.58
C ARG A 3 42.30 -17.81 9.07
N ALA A 4 43.46 -18.13 8.48
CA ALA A 4 43.72 -17.91 7.06
C ALA A 4 42.77 -18.75 6.17
N GLU A 5 42.57 -20.02 6.53
CA GLU A 5 41.61 -20.90 5.85
C GLU A 5 40.16 -20.41 6.02
N PHE A 6 39.78 -19.91 7.20
CA PHE A 6 38.45 -19.35 7.44
C PHE A 6 38.17 -18.14 6.54
N LEU A 7 39.09 -17.19 6.48
CA LEU A 7 38.95 -15.97 5.69
C LEU A 7 38.96 -16.26 4.18
N ASP A 8 39.76 -17.23 3.73
CA ASP A 8 39.79 -17.61 2.31
C ASP A 8 38.47 -18.27 1.87
N ILE A 9 37.93 -19.16 2.70
CA ILE A 9 36.63 -19.79 2.45
C ILE A 9 35.50 -18.73 2.48
N LEU A 10 35.54 -17.80 3.44
CA LEU A 10 34.56 -16.71 3.53
C LEU A 10 34.61 -15.85 2.26
N ARG A 11 35.81 -15.46 1.82
CA ARG A 11 36.02 -14.71 0.58
C ARG A 11 35.42 -15.40 -0.62
N ASP A 12 35.66 -16.69 -0.78
CA ASP A 12 35.16 -17.46 -1.91
C ASP A 12 33.63 -17.54 -1.94
N TYR A 13 32.97 -17.56 -0.78
CA TYR A 13 31.50 -17.49 -0.71
C TYR A 13 30.95 -16.08 -1.03
N LEU A 14 31.73 -15.01 -0.86
CA LEU A 14 31.29 -13.62 -1.08
C LEU A 14 31.50 -13.12 -2.52
N LYS A 15 32.49 -13.65 -3.26
CA LYS A 15 32.87 -13.27 -4.66
C LYS A 15 31.72 -13.23 -5.67
N GLY A 16 30.62 -13.93 -5.42
CA GLY A 16 29.45 -13.96 -6.31
C GLY A 16 28.35 -12.95 -5.98
N SER A 17 28.46 -12.19 -4.89
CA SER A 17 27.38 -11.31 -4.41
C SER A 17 27.84 -9.93 -3.93
N PHE A 18 29.14 -9.72 -3.74
CA PHE A 18 29.73 -8.46 -3.33
C PHE A 18 30.84 -8.06 -4.31
N SER A 19 31.13 -6.76 -4.41
CA SER A 19 32.30 -6.27 -5.13
C SER A 19 33.60 -6.56 -4.37
N GLU A 20 34.75 -6.57 -5.07
CA GLU A 20 36.06 -6.84 -4.42
C GLU A 20 36.39 -5.83 -3.30
N GLU A 21 35.90 -4.60 -3.40
CA GLU A 21 36.06 -3.57 -2.36
C GLU A 21 35.25 -3.94 -1.10
N GLU A 22 33.97 -4.28 -1.26
CA GLU A 22 33.10 -4.70 -0.16
C GLU A 22 33.57 -6.00 0.49
N ILE A 23 34.07 -6.96 -0.31
CA ILE A 23 34.67 -8.19 0.19
C ILE A 23 35.89 -7.86 1.06
N GLY A 24 36.74 -6.93 0.61
CA GLY A 24 37.91 -6.48 1.34
C GLY A 24 37.55 -5.86 2.70
N ASP A 25 36.47 -5.06 2.75
CA ASP A 25 35.99 -4.45 3.99
C ASP A 25 35.41 -5.50 4.95
N ILE A 26 34.57 -6.41 4.45
CA ILE A 26 34.01 -7.52 5.26
C ILE A 26 35.13 -8.38 5.84
N LEU A 27 36.11 -8.78 5.02
CA LEU A 27 37.22 -9.61 5.50
C LEU A 27 38.07 -8.90 6.55
N ARG A 28 38.24 -7.57 6.43
CA ARG A 28 38.97 -6.77 7.42
C ARG A 28 38.28 -6.77 8.78
N ASP A 29 36.95 -6.67 8.81
CA ASP A 29 36.18 -6.72 10.06
C ASP A 29 36.35 -8.07 10.78
N TYR A 30 36.29 -9.17 10.03
CA TYR A 30 36.55 -10.51 10.59
C TYR A 30 38.01 -10.69 10.99
N GLU A 31 38.94 -10.10 10.24
CA GLU A 31 40.36 -10.13 10.57
C GLU A 31 40.67 -9.42 11.90
N GLU A 32 40.02 -8.27 12.13
CA GLU A 32 40.07 -7.54 13.41
C GLU A 32 39.49 -8.38 14.55
N TYR A 33 38.37 -9.06 14.32
CA TYR A 33 37.78 -9.97 15.32
C TYR A 33 38.73 -11.11 15.73
N PHE A 34 39.44 -11.70 14.76
CA PHE A 34 40.46 -12.72 15.07
C PHE A 34 41.64 -12.13 15.85
N LEU A 35 42.05 -10.90 15.53
CA LEU A 35 43.13 -10.21 16.21
C LEU A 35 42.77 -9.93 17.67
N ASP A 36 41.56 -9.45 17.93
CA ASP A 36 41.04 -9.21 19.28
C ASP A 36 41.00 -10.50 20.11
N GLY A 37 40.47 -11.59 19.54
CA GLY A 37 40.44 -12.89 20.22
C GLY A 37 41.85 -13.41 20.54
N THR A 38 42.82 -13.15 19.67
CA THR A 38 44.23 -13.52 19.90
C THR A 38 44.84 -12.71 21.04
N ILE A 39 44.54 -11.41 21.12
CA ILE A 39 44.97 -10.53 22.22
C ILE A 39 44.38 -10.98 23.56
N GLU A 40 43.15 -11.47 23.56
CA GLU A 40 42.49 -12.08 24.73
C GLU A 40 43.03 -13.48 25.10
N GLY A 41 44.01 -14.01 24.35
CA GLY A 41 44.63 -15.31 24.60
C GLY A 41 43.82 -16.52 24.12
N LYS A 42 42.79 -16.31 23.31
CA LYS A 42 42.01 -17.39 22.69
C LYS A 42 42.74 -17.95 21.48
N SER A 43 42.57 -19.25 21.22
CA SER A 43 43.08 -19.86 19.99
C SER A 43 42.16 -19.63 18.79
N ASP A 44 42.69 -19.65 17.57
CA ASP A 44 41.90 -19.56 16.32
C ASP A 44 40.69 -20.50 16.33
N ILE A 45 40.85 -21.70 16.87
CA ILE A 45 39.81 -22.73 16.93
C ILE A 45 38.64 -22.29 17.83
N GLU A 46 38.94 -21.64 18.95
CA GLU A 46 37.92 -21.10 19.87
C GLU A 46 37.19 -19.92 19.23
N ILE A 47 37.92 -19.05 18.54
CA ILE A 47 37.35 -17.89 17.84
C ILE A 47 36.42 -18.34 16.70
N ILE A 48 36.86 -19.32 15.89
CA ILE A 48 36.03 -19.93 14.84
C ILE A 48 34.77 -20.57 15.44
N LYS A 49 34.89 -21.23 16.60
CA LYS A 49 33.75 -21.84 17.27
C LYS A 49 32.73 -20.80 17.74
N SER A 50 33.17 -19.60 18.14
CA SER A 50 32.27 -18.49 18.47
C SER A 50 31.65 -17.82 17.26
N LEU A 51 32.40 -17.69 16.15
CA LEU A 51 31.91 -17.08 14.91
C LEU A 51 30.95 -17.98 14.13
N GLY A 52 31.13 -19.30 14.21
CA GLY A 52 30.38 -20.27 13.44
C GLY A 52 31.04 -20.60 12.10
N SER A 53 30.25 -21.03 11.11
CA SER A 53 30.79 -21.44 9.80
C SER A 53 30.90 -20.25 8.84
N PRO A 54 32.00 -20.11 8.08
CA PRO A 54 32.17 -19.01 7.12
C PRO A 54 31.09 -19.02 6.03
N LYS A 55 30.56 -20.20 5.69
CA LYS A 55 29.43 -20.36 4.77
C LYS A 55 28.14 -19.73 5.31
N THR A 56 27.83 -19.95 6.58
CA THR A 56 26.62 -19.39 7.22
C THR A 56 26.68 -17.87 7.23
N ILE A 57 27.82 -17.33 7.65
CA ILE A 57 28.09 -15.89 7.69
C ILE A 57 27.90 -15.27 6.30
N ALA A 58 28.52 -15.84 5.27
CA ALA A 58 28.36 -15.36 3.90
C ALA A 58 26.90 -15.36 3.46
N SER A 59 26.15 -16.44 3.75
CA SER A 59 24.74 -16.54 3.36
C SER A 59 23.85 -15.49 4.05
N GLU A 60 24.15 -15.14 5.30
CA GLU A 60 23.41 -14.14 6.07
C GLU A 60 23.68 -12.73 5.54
N LEU A 61 24.95 -12.39 5.30
CA LEU A 61 25.34 -11.11 4.70
C LEU A 61 24.69 -10.91 3.33
N ILE A 62 24.69 -11.94 2.48
CA ILE A 62 24.06 -11.89 1.15
C ILE A 62 22.55 -11.67 1.27
N ALA A 63 21.89 -12.35 2.22
CA ALA A 63 20.45 -12.20 2.44
C ALA A 63 20.09 -10.79 2.92
N GLU A 64 20.87 -10.22 3.83
CA GLU A 64 20.64 -8.88 4.36
C GLU A 64 20.79 -7.79 3.28
N THR A 65 21.82 -7.89 2.44
CA THR A 65 22.03 -6.96 1.32
C THR A 65 20.88 -7.02 0.31
N LYS A 66 20.45 -8.23 -0.08
CA LYS A 66 19.31 -8.41 -1.00
C LYS A 66 18.01 -7.81 -0.45
N ASN A 67 17.73 -8.01 0.84
CA ASN A 67 16.53 -7.45 1.47
C ASN A 67 16.56 -5.90 1.48
N LYS A 68 17.72 -5.29 1.75
CA LYS A 68 17.90 -3.83 1.72
C LYS A 68 17.71 -3.25 0.32
N GLU A 69 18.21 -3.91 -0.71
CA GLU A 69 18.00 -3.51 -2.11
C GLU A 69 16.52 -3.60 -2.51
N GLU A 70 15.84 -4.68 -2.13
CA GLU A 70 14.44 -4.90 -2.44
C GLU A 70 13.54 -3.85 -1.78
N ASP A 71 13.76 -3.53 -0.50
CA ASP A 71 13.03 -2.49 0.24
C ASP A 71 13.22 -1.09 -0.37
N ASN A 72 14.46 -0.73 -0.75
CA ASN A 72 14.73 0.55 -1.40
C ASN A 72 14.07 0.64 -2.78
N SER A 73 14.06 -0.46 -3.55
CA SER A 73 13.39 -0.52 -4.84
C SER A 73 11.87 -0.31 -4.71
N ILE A 74 11.24 -0.88 -3.67
CA ILE A 74 9.82 -0.74 -3.38
C ILE A 74 9.50 0.71 -2.96
N ARG A 75 10.31 1.29 -2.07
CA ARG A 75 10.15 2.69 -1.63
C ARG A 75 10.27 3.68 -2.80
N LEU A 76 11.22 3.47 -3.70
CA LEU A 76 11.38 4.29 -4.91
C LEU A 76 10.15 4.18 -5.82
N LYS A 77 9.66 2.96 -6.09
CA LYS A 77 8.44 2.74 -6.89
C LYS A 77 7.21 3.44 -6.28
N ILE A 78 7.01 3.34 -4.97
CA ILE A 78 5.91 4.01 -4.25
C ILE A 78 6.02 5.54 -4.38
N ASN A 79 7.22 6.10 -4.23
CA ASN A 79 7.43 7.55 -4.35
C ASN A 79 7.18 8.05 -5.77
N ILE A 80 7.59 7.30 -6.79
CA ILE A 80 7.31 7.61 -8.20
C ILE A 80 5.79 7.63 -8.44
N ILE A 81 5.07 6.58 -8.01
CA ILE A 81 3.61 6.49 -8.13
C ILE A 81 2.94 7.68 -7.41
N LYS A 82 3.34 7.99 -6.19
CA LYS A 82 2.81 9.11 -5.41
C LYS A 82 3.01 10.46 -6.11
N SER A 83 4.19 10.69 -6.69
CA SER A 83 4.49 11.93 -7.42
C SER A 83 3.69 12.04 -8.73
N ASN A 84 3.45 10.92 -9.41
CA ASN A 84 2.67 10.86 -10.65
C ASN A 84 1.19 11.11 -10.38
N PHE A 85 0.62 10.52 -9.33
CA PHE A 85 -0.75 10.82 -8.88
C PHE A 85 -0.92 12.28 -8.47
N LYS A 86 0.06 12.85 -7.76
CA LYS A 86 0.04 14.27 -7.36
C LYS A 86 0.02 15.20 -8.58
N ARG A 87 0.87 14.93 -9.58
CA ARG A 87 0.90 15.70 -10.85
C ARG A 87 -0.43 15.61 -11.60
N GLN A 88 -0.99 14.41 -11.72
CA GLN A 88 -2.27 14.18 -12.40
C GLN A 88 -3.43 14.93 -11.71
N TYR A 89 -3.46 14.95 -10.37
CA TYR A 89 -4.48 15.68 -9.61
C TYR A 89 -4.37 17.21 -9.81
N ILE A 90 -3.16 17.77 -9.77
CA ILE A 90 -2.93 19.21 -9.97
C ILE A 90 -3.31 19.61 -11.39
N ASN A 91 -2.83 18.88 -12.41
CA ASN A 91 -3.14 19.16 -13.82
C ASN A 91 -4.65 19.04 -14.14
N LEU A 92 -5.37 18.20 -13.41
CA LEU A 92 -6.82 18.10 -13.53
C LEU A 92 -7.51 19.27 -12.83
N LYS A 93 -7.06 19.64 -11.63
CA LYS A 93 -7.57 20.79 -10.87
C LYS A 93 -7.45 22.08 -11.68
N ASP A 94 -6.29 22.33 -12.28
CA ASP A 94 -6.01 23.57 -13.01
C ASP A 94 -6.86 23.67 -14.30
N ARG A 95 -6.96 22.57 -15.06
CA ARG A 95 -7.83 22.52 -16.26
C ARG A 95 -9.32 22.68 -15.95
N VAL A 96 -9.76 22.11 -14.83
CA VAL A 96 -11.14 22.25 -14.38
C VAL A 96 -11.39 23.67 -13.88
N SER A 97 -10.46 24.28 -13.14
CA SER A 97 -10.62 25.66 -12.70
C SER A 97 -10.64 26.64 -13.86
N GLU A 98 -9.72 26.50 -14.81
CA GLU A 98 -9.61 27.36 -15.99
C GLU A 98 -10.90 27.33 -16.83
N LYS A 99 -11.43 26.12 -17.11
CA LYS A 99 -12.69 25.95 -17.84
C LYS A 99 -13.94 26.36 -17.04
N LEU A 100 -13.86 26.43 -15.71
CA LEU A 100 -14.96 26.91 -14.86
C LEU A 100 -14.95 28.44 -14.71
N THR A 101 -13.82 29.12 -14.96
CA THR A 101 -13.68 30.58 -14.82
C THR A 101 -13.86 31.37 -16.11
N LEU A 102 -13.66 30.77 -17.30
CA LEU A 102 -13.62 31.48 -18.59
C LEU A 102 -14.99 31.91 -19.18
N ASP A 103 -16.11 31.76 -18.47
CA ASP A 103 -17.44 32.16 -18.98
C ASP A 103 -18.31 32.88 -17.93
N ILE A 104 -17.69 33.74 -17.10
CA ILE A 104 -18.36 34.46 -16.00
C ILE A 104 -18.77 35.90 -16.41
N GLU A 105 -18.63 36.27 -17.69
CA GLU A 105 -18.93 37.63 -18.17
C GLU A 105 -20.39 37.84 -18.60
N ASN A 106 -21.15 36.81 -19.03
CA ASN A 106 -22.50 37.02 -19.59
C ASN A 106 -23.61 36.14 -19.00
N ASN A 107 -24.67 36.80 -18.52
CA ASN A 107 -25.97 36.28 -18.09
C ASN A 107 -26.02 35.50 -16.74
N ASP A 108 -26.70 36.09 -15.77
CA ASP A 108 -26.91 35.63 -14.38
C ASP A 108 -27.56 34.22 -14.28
N GLN A 109 -28.27 33.78 -15.32
CA GLN A 109 -28.86 32.43 -15.38
C GLN A 109 -27.85 31.33 -15.77
N ASN A 110 -26.84 31.65 -16.59
CA ASN A 110 -25.83 30.70 -17.04
C ASN A 110 -24.78 30.42 -15.95
N LYS A 111 -24.46 31.41 -15.10
CA LYS A 111 -23.62 31.21 -13.89
C LYS A 111 -24.17 30.11 -12.98
N ARG A 112 -25.49 30.07 -12.77
CA ARG A 112 -26.15 29.04 -11.94
C ARG A 112 -26.03 27.64 -12.54
N LYS A 113 -26.13 27.52 -13.87
CA LYS A 113 -25.98 26.23 -14.58
C LYS A 113 -24.53 25.73 -14.55
N ILE A 114 -23.55 26.61 -14.75
CA ILE A 114 -22.11 26.26 -14.70
C ILE A 114 -21.70 25.83 -13.29
N ILE A 115 -22.15 26.53 -12.25
CA ILE A 115 -21.89 26.14 -10.85
C ILE A 115 -22.53 24.79 -10.53
N GLN A 116 -23.78 24.54 -10.97
CA GLN A 116 -24.44 23.24 -10.77
C GLN A 116 -23.75 22.10 -11.55
N LEU A 117 -23.29 22.36 -12.77
CA LEU A 117 -22.58 21.39 -13.59
C LEU A 117 -21.22 21.03 -12.96
N GLY A 118 -20.44 22.02 -12.54
CA GLY A 118 -19.16 21.82 -11.85
C GLY A 118 -19.32 21.06 -10.54
N LEU A 119 -20.39 21.32 -9.78
CA LEU A 119 -20.74 20.57 -8.58
C LEU A 119 -21.10 19.11 -8.85
N SER A 120 -21.82 18.86 -9.94
CA SER A 120 -22.26 17.52 -10.34
C SER A 120 -21.07 16.68 -10.84
N ILE A 121 -20.19 17.28 -11.64
CA ILE A 121 -18.94 16.66 -12.09
C ILE A 121 -18.03 16.33 -10.91
N LEU A 122 -17.89 17.25 -9.94
CA LEU A 122 -17.08 17.02 -8.74
C LEU A 122 -17.62 15.87 -7.88
N SER A 123 -18.95 15.70 -7.81
CA SER A 123 -19.55 14.57 -7.12
C SER A 123 -19.34 13.25 -7.87
N LEU A 124 -19.39 13.27 -9.21
CA LEU A 124 -19.20 12.08 -10.05
C LEU A 124 -17.77 11.55 -9.97
N ILE A 125 -16.78 12.45 -9.97
CA ILE A 125 -15.35 12.07 -9.94
C ILE A 125 -14.95 11.37 -8.63
N VAL A 126 -15.65 11.67 -7.54
CA VAL A 126 -15.45 11.05 -6.23
C VAL A 126 -16.23 9.72 -6.12
N PHE A 127 -17.25 9.52 -6.94
CA PHE A 127 -18.08 8.30 -6.96
C PHE A 127 -17.42 7.16 -7.71
N ILE A 128 -16.81 7.43 -8.87
CA ILE A 128 -16.14 6.44 -9.74
C ILE A 128 -15.11 5.58 -9.00
N PRO A 129 -14.11 6.14 -8.29
CA PRO A 129 -13.10 5.31 -7.60
C PRO A 129 -13.70 4.49 -6.45
N ARG A 130 -14.75 5.00 -5.78
CA ARG A 130 -15.44 4.24 -4.73
C ARG A 130 -16.19 3.05 -5.30
N PHE A 131 -16.89 3.25 -6.40
CA PHE A 131 -17.59 2.18 -7.10
C PHE A 131 -16.62 1.08 -7.54
N LEU A 132 -15.45 1.47 -8.05
CA LEU A 132 -14.40 0.54 -8.45
C LEU A 132 -13.87 -0.31 -7.28
N ILE A 133 -13.66 0.31 -6.11
CA ILE A 133 -13.23 -0.39 -4.89
C ILE A 133 -14.28 -1.41 -4.44
N VAL A 134 -15.57 -1.08 -4.52
CA VAL A 134 -16.66 -2.02 -4.17
C VAL A 134 -16.68 -3.22 -5.11
N LEU A 135 -16.53 -2.98 -6.42
CA LEU A 135 -16.44 -4.05 -7.40
C LEU A 135 -15.27 -4.99 -7.08
N PHE A 136 -14.09 -4.43 -6.80
CA PHE A 136 -12.92 -5.22 -6.43
C PHE A 136 -13.15 -6.06 -5.17
N LEU A 137 -13.76 -5.48 -4.13
CA LEU A 137 -14.08 -6.20 -2.89
C LEU A 137 -15.09 -7.34 -3.10
N SER A 138 -16.06 -7.17 -4.00
CA SER A 138 -16.98 -8.27 -4.34
C SER A 138 -16.27 -9.43 -5.01
N VAL A 139 -15.35 -9.15 -5.95
CA VAL A 139 -14.56 -10.18 -6.65
C VAL A 139 -13.67 -10.94 -5.67
N VAL A 140 -12.96 -10.23 -4.78
CA VAL A 140 -12.12 -10.85 -3.74
C VAL A 140 -12.95 -11.76 -2.82
N GLY A 141 -14.15 -11.33 -2.41
CA GLY A 141 -15.03 -12.16 -1.59
C GLY A 141 -15.45 -13.46 -2.29
N ILE A 142 -15.81 -13.39 -3.58
CA ILE A 142 -16.17 -14.58 -4.38
C ILE A 142 -14.98 -15.56 -4.47
N ILE A 143 -13.76 -15.04 -4.65
CA ILE A 143 -12.55 -15.87 -4.72
C ILE A 143 -12.31 -16.61 -3.39
N LEU A 144 -12.44 -15.92 -2.25
CA LEU A 144 -12.25 -16.55 -0.93
C LEU A 144 -13.26 -17.69 -0.69
N VAL A 145 -14.53 -17.47 -1.02
CA VAL A 145 -15.57 -18.51 -0.90
C VAL A 145 -15.31 -19.67 -1.86
N SER A 146 -14.91 -19.38 -3.11
CA SER A 146 -14.58 -20.39 -4.11
C SER A 146 -13.40 -21.27 -3.67
N LEU A 147 -12.38 -20.68 -3.04
CA LEU A 147 -11.21 -21.42 -2.53
C LEU A 147 -11.60 -22.45 -1.46
N ILE A 148 -12.53 -22.10 -0.58
CA ILE A 148 -13.08 -23.03 0.43
C ILE A 148 -13.84 -24.16 -0.26
N GLY A 149 -14.66 -23.85 -1.26
CA GLY A 149 -15.40 -24.85 -2.03
C GLY A 149 -14.48 -25.84 -2.75
N LEU A 150 -13.42 -25.35 -3.39
CA LEU A 150 -12.41 -26.19 -4.05
C LEU A 150 -11.65 -27.08 -3.05
N TYR A 151 -11.33 -26.53 -1.88
CA TYR A 151 -10.66 -27.28 -0.82
C TYR A 151 -11.53 -28.45 -0.34
N VAL A 152 -12.83 -28.22 -0.10
CA VAL A 152 -13.77 -29.28 0.28
C VAL A 152 -13.95 -30.30 -0.84
N ALA A 153 -14.00 -29.86 -2.10
CA ALA A 153 -14.16 -30.76 -3.25
C ALA A 153 -12.96 -31.70 -3.47
N THR A 154 -11.75 -31.26 -3.12
CA THR A 154 -10.53 -32.06 -3.26
C THR A 154 -10.30 -33.03 -2.10
N MET A 155 -11.00 -32.86 -0.97
CA MET A 155 -10.89 -33.74 0.22
C MET A 155 -10.99 -35.24 -0.08
N PRO A 156 -11.99 -35.75 -0.83
CA PRO A 156 -12.13 -37.18 -1.04
C PRO A 156 -10.97 -37.78 -1.85
N ILE A 157 -10.47 -37.02 -2.82
CA ILE A 157 -9.35 -37.41 -3.68
C ILE A 157 -8.08 -37.54 -2.83
N ILE A 158 -7.84 -36.55 -1.96
CA ILE A 158 -6.66 -36.52 -1.10
C ILE A 158 -6.73 -37.62 -0.04
N MET A 159 -7.90 -37.87 0.54
CA MET A 159 -8.09 -38.95 1.50
C MET A 159 -7.80 -40.33 0.89
N ASN A 160 -8.22 -40.55 -0.36
CA ASN A 160 -7.92 -41.77 -1.12
C ASN A 160 -6.42 -41.90 -1.45
N PHE A 161 -5.70 -40.79 -1.59
CA PHE A 161 -4.25 -40.79 -1.82
C PHE A 161 -3.45 -41.08 -0.53
N ILE A 162 -3.87 -40.48 0.59
CA ILE A 162 -3.23 -40.67 1.91
C ILE A 162 -3.37 -42.11 2.38
N SER A 163 -4.51 -42.77 2.14
CA SER A 163 -4.69 -44.18 2.53
C SER A 163 -3.71 -45.12 1.82
N GLN A 164 -3.21 -44.75 0.63
CA GLN A 164 -2.21 -45.52 -0.11
C GLN A 164 -0.77 -45.20 0.31
N THR A 165 -0.53 -44.00 0.85
CA THR A 165 0.81 -43.48 1.17
C THR A 165 0.85 -42.95 2.60
N HIS A 166 1.17 -43.84 3.54
CA HIS A 166 1.13 -43.52 4.98
C HIS A 166 2.18 -42.48 5.40
N GLU A 167 3.25 -42.31 4.63
CA GLU A 167 4.37 -41.39 4.96
C GLU A 167 4.00 -39.90 4.81
N VAL A 168 2.99 -39.55 4.02
CA VAL A 168 2.65 -38.14 3.72
C VAL A 168 1.55 -37.56 4.61
N MET A 169 0.99 -38.35 5.52
CA MET A 169 -0.15 -37.95 6.36
C MET A 169 0.15 -36.71 7.21
N GLY A 170 1.34 -36.63 7.82
CA GLY A 170 1.75 -35.49 8.66
C GLY A 170 1.87 -34.18 7.89
N LEU A 171 2.42 -34.23 6.66
CA LEU A 171 2.54 -33.05 5.79
C LEU A 171 1.16 -32.53 5.36
N TYR A 172 0.21 -33.43 5.10
CA TYR A 172 -1.14 -33.03 4.76
C TYR A 172 -1.86 -32.33 5.91
N VAL A 173 -1.75 -32.87 7.13
CA VAL A 173 -2.33 -32.23 8.33
C VAL A 173 -1.72 -30.83 8.51
N PHE A 174 -0.41 -30.68 8.37
CA PHE A 174 0.25 -29.37 8.43
C PHE A 174 -0.29 -28.39 7.37
N MET A 175 -0.40 -28.82 6.12
CA MET A 175 -0.92 -27.99 5.01
C MET A 175 -2.40 -27.61 5.22
N SER A 176 -3.22 -28.50 5.76
CA SER A 176 -4.63 -28.22 6.07
C SER A 176 -4.78 -27.16 7.16
N ILE A 177 -4.00 -27.28 8.23
CA ILE A 177 -3.98 -26.30 9.32
C ILE A 177 -3.51 -24.94 8.80
N ALA A 178 -2.44 -24.92 7.99
CA ALA A 178 -1.94 -23.70 7.37
C ALA A 178 -2.98 -23.06 6.45
N PHE A 179 -3.69 -23.85 5.65
CA PHE A 179 -4.76 -23.36 4.76
C PHE A 179 -5.91 -22.75 5.55
N VAL A 180 -6.44 -23.46 6.56
CA VAL A 180 -7.53 -22.99 7.41
C VAL A 180 -7.12 -21.72 8.16
N GLY A 181 -5.92 -21.70 8.74
CA GLY A 181 -5.37 -20.51 9.41
C GLY A 181 -5.24 -19.32 8.47
N GLY A 182 -4.73 -19.54 7.25
CA GLY A 182 -4.62 -18.52 6.22
C GLY A 182 -5.99 -17.97 5.78
N GLN A 183 -7.00 -18.83 5.62
CA GLN A 183 -8.37 -18.41 5.30
C GLN A 183 -8.97 -17.53 6.41
N ILE A 184 -8.76 -17.88 7.68
CA ILE A 184 -9.24 -17.09 8.82
C ILE A 184 -8.62 -15.69 8.80
N LEU A 185 -7.30 -15.61 8.61
CA LEU A 185 -6.60 -14.32 8.51
C LEU A 185 -7.11 -13.49 7.31
N ALA A 186 -7.32 -14.14 6.16
CA ALA A 186 -7.85 -13.49 4.96
C ALA A 186 -9.25 -12.90 5.20
N TRP A 187 -10.14 -13.64 5.87
CA TRP A 187 -11.47 -13.15 6.25
C TRP A 187 -11.41 -11.98 7.23
N GLN A 188 -10.49 -12.02 8.19
CA GLN A 188 -10.31 -10.93 9.14
C GLN A 188 -9.87 -9.63 8.44
N ILE A 189 -8.91 -9.73 7.51
CA ILE A 189 -8.48 -8.60 6.67
C ILE A 189 -9.63 -8.09 5.81
N TYR A 190 -10.41 -9.00 5.20
CA TYR A 190 -11.56 -8.65 4.36
C TYR A 190 -12.62 -7.83 5.13
N ILE A 191 -13.01 -8.29 6.33
CA ILE A 191 -13.97 -7.60 7.20
C ILE A 191 -13.41 -6.23 7.64
N PHE A 192 -12.12 -6.16 7.97
CA PHE A 192 -11.46 -4.93 8.35
C PHE A 192 -11.52 -3.87 7.22
N ILE A 193 -11.26 -4.28 5.98
CA ILE A 193 -11.33 -3.38 4.81
C ILE A 193 -12.77 -2.88 4.59
N ILE A 194 -13.78 -3.74 4.72
CA ILE A 194 -15.20 -3.34 4.62
C ILE A 194 -15.55 -2.31 5.71
N SER A 195 -15.06 -2.49 6.93
CA SER A 195 -15.26 -1.54 8.03
C SER A 195 -14.66 -0.15 7.72
N ILE A 196 -13.44 -0.12 7.20
CA ILE A 196 -12.79 1.12 6.73
C ILE A 196 -13.62 1.77 5.62
N TYR A 197 -14.07 0.99 4.64
CA TYR A 197 -14.88 1.48 3.54
C TYR A 197 -16.19 2.12 4.03
N LYS A 198 -16.92 1.43 4.90
CA LYS A 198 -18.17 1.94 5.50
C LYS A 198 -17.94 3.27 6.23
N THR A 199 -16.85 3.35 7.00
CA THR A 199 -16.47 4.57 7.71
C THR A 199 -16.18 5.72 6.76
N SER A 200 -15.46 5.46 5.66
CA SER A 200 -15.16 6.44 4.62
C SER A 200 -16.43 6.97 3.93
N VAL A 201 -17.38 6.09 3.63
CA VAL A 201 -18.67 6.46 3.03
C VAL A 201 -19.51 7.32 3.98
N ASN A 202 -19.57 6.98 5.26
CA ASN A 202 -20.32 7.75 6.24
C ASN A 202 -19.77 9.17 6.43
N ARG A 203 -18.43 9.32 6.51
CA ARG A 203 -17.78 10.64 6.55
C ARG A 203 -18.12 11.46 5.31
N TYR A 204 -18.11 10.84 4.14
CA TYR A 204 -18.47 11.51 2.89
C TYR A 204 -19.93 11.94 2.83
N LYS A 205 -20.87 11.07 3.25
CA LYS A 205 -22.31 11.39 3.30
C LYS A 205 -22.56 12.58 4.23
N SER A 206 -21.91 12.61 5.39
CA SER A 206 -21.95 13.74 6.32
C SER A 206 -21.42 15.02 5.66
N TRP A 207 -20.25 14.96 5.04
CA TRP A 207 -19.65 16.10 4.33
C TRP A 207 -20.54 16.65 3.21
N MET A 208 -21.16 15.77 2.41
CA MET A 208 -22.10 16.18 1.35
C MET A 208 -23.35 16.86 1.92
N LYS A 209 -23.86 16.43 3.08
CA LYS A 209 -25.00 17.07 3.74
C LYS A 209 -24.64 18.49 4.17
N THR A 210 -23.48 18.67 4.79
CA THR A 210 -22.97 19.99 5.20
C THR A 210 -22.77 20.90 3.99
N ARG A 211 -22.22 20.38 2.89
CA ARG A 211 -22.01 21.15 1.66
C ARG A 211 -23.32 21.63 1.02
N LYS A 212 -24.36 20.79 0.99
CA LYS A 212 -25.71 21.20 0.52
C LYS A 212 -26.28 22.35 1.34
N LEU A 213 -25.99 22.38 2.63
CA LEU A 213 -26.44 23.44 3.54
C LEU A 213 -25.82 24.79 3.19
N TYR A 214 -24.51 24.82 2.88
CA TYR A 214 -23.83 26.04 2.40
C TYR A 214 -24.40 26.57 1.08
N ILE A 215 -24.70 25.68 0.13
CA ILE A 215 -25.30 26.06 -1.17
C ILE A 215 -26.69 26.65 -0.98
N ASN A 216 -27.48 26.11 -0.06
CA ASN A 216 -28.82 26.64 0.23
C ASN A 216 -28.74 27.97 0.98
N ALA A 217 -27.78 28.12 1.90
CA ALA A 217 -27.56 29.37 2.62
C ALA A 217 -27.09 30.49 1.68
N SER A 218 -26.19 30.20 0.74
CA SER A 218 -25.75 31.18 -0.26
C SER A 218 -26.91 31.61 -1.18
N LYS A 219 -27.73 30.67 -1.65
CA LYS A 219 -28.95 30.96 -2.42
C LYS A 219 -29.93 31.84 -1.66
N LYS A 220 -30.12 31.60 -0.35
CA LYS A 220 -31.00 32.41 0.50
C LYS A 220 -30.47 33.83 0.69
N LYS A 221 -29.15 33.99 0.90
CA LYS A 221 -28.51 35.31 1.03
C LYS A 221 -28.61 36.13 -0.25
N GLU A 222 -28.45 35.49 -1.41
CA GLU A 222 -28.65 36.14 -2.71
C GLU A 222 -30.10 36.57 -2.96
N ALA A 223 -31.09 35.76 -2.54
CA ALA A 223 -32.50 36.11 -2.67
C ALA A 223 -32.84 37.37 -1.85
N ASN A 224 -32.40 37.41 -0.59
CA ASN A 224 -32.58 38.57 0.27
C ASN A 224 -31.89 39.82 -0.27
N ASN A 225 -30.65 39.71 -0.79
CA ASN A 225 -29.96 40.85 -1.39
C ASN A 225 -30.65 41.37 -2.67
N LYS A 226 -31.28 40.50 -3.47
CA LYS A 226 -32.06 40.92 -4.65
C LYS A 226 -33.33 41.65 -4.27
N GLU A 227 -34.05 41.16 -3.25
CA GLU A 227 -35.22 41.86 -2.70
C GLU A 227 -34.84 43.24 -2.13
N GLU A 228 -33.74 43.32 -1.37
CA GLU A 228 -33.26 44.57 -0.78
C GLU A 228 -32.82 45.60 -1.83
N ASN A 229 -32.17 45.15 -2.92
CA ASN A 229 -31.80 46.05 -4.03
C ASN A 229 -33.03 46.52 -4.84
N SER A 230 -34.03 45.66 -5.07
CA SER A 230 -35.27 46.06 -5.75
C SER A 230 -36.10 47.07 -4.95
N PHE A 231 -36.03 47.00 -3.62
CA PHE A 231 -36.69 47.95 -2.73
C PHE A 231 -36.00 49.33 -2.78
N LYS A 232 -34.66 49.36 -2.83
CA LYS A 232 -33.87 50.60 -2.93
C LYS A 232 -33.91 51.27 -4.31
N GLU A 233 -34.21 50.53 -5.38
CA GLU A 233 -34.44 51.09 -6.71
C GLU A 233 -35.84 51.70 -6.82
N GLY A 234 -36.87 51.07 -6.28
CA GLY A 234 -38.23 51.64 -6.25
C GLY A 234 -38.35 52.92 -5.42
N GLU A 235 -37.59 53.05 -4.34
CA GLU A 235 -37.60 54.24 -3.47
C GLU A 235 -36.89 55.48 -4.08
N LYS A 236 -36.08 55.29 -5.15
CA LYS A 236 -35.41 56.38 -5.87
C LYS A 236 -36.20 56.95 -7.04
N ASP A 237 -37.19 56.22 -7.53
CA ASP A 237 -38.04 56.64 -8.65
C ASP A 237 -39.27 57.45 -8.18
N ASP A 238 -39.52 57.47 -6.86
CA ASP A 238 -40.66 58.13 -6.21
C ASP A 238 -40.30 59.46 -5.49
N GLU A 239 -39.04 59.94 -5.59
CA GLU A 239 -38.53 61.21 -5.00
C GLU A 239 -38.19 62.25 -6.08
#